data_AF-A0A6J5WFV2-F1
#
_entry.id   AF-A0A6J5WFV2-F1
#
_cell.length_a   1.000
_cell.length_b   1.000
_cell.length_c   1.000
_cell.angle_alpha   90.00
_cell.angle_beta   90.00
_cell.angle_gamma   90.00
#
_symmetry.space_group_name_H-M   'P 1'
#
loop_
_entity.id
_entity.type
_entity.pdbx_description
1 polymer ?
#
loop_
_entity_poly.entity_id
_entity_poly.type
_entity_poly.pdbx_seq_one_letter_code
_entity_poly.pdbx_strand_id
1 'polypeptide(L)'
;MKFPFWFFSSAVRGLQSLKRSTFLSGSVSSSDIENWEESTMADGSPRTDISTDVDTDDKNQRFDVVQYTIGPAGSDSSDKSKDPKDQKTLRRLAQNREAARKSRLRKKAYVQQLESSRLKLTQLEQELQRARQQGIFISSSGDAAHSMSGNGAMAFDVEYGRWQEEQNRQINELRSAVNSHASDAELRTIVDGILAHYDEIFRLKGTAAKADVFHLLSGMWKTPAERCFLWLGGFRSSELLKLLVNQLEPLTEQQLVGITNLQQSSQQAEDALSQGMDALQQSLAETLSSGSLGSSGSSGNVANYMGQMAMAMGKLGTLEGFIRQADNLRQQTLQQMHRILTTRQSARALLAINDYFSRLRALSSLWLARPRE
;
A
#
# COMPACT_ATOMS: atom_id res chain seq x y z
N MET A 1 4.30 5.08 -8.99
CA MET A 1 5.23 5.17 -7.84
C MET A 1 4.41 5.25 -6.57
N LYS A 2 4.44 4.20 -5.72
CA LYS A 2 3.78 4.22 -4.41
C LYS A 2 4.78 4.79 -3.40
N PHE A 3 4.47 5.94 -2.80
CA PHE A 3 5.25 6.49 -1.69
C PHE A 3 5.27 5.50 -0.52
N PRO A 4 6.41 5.32 0.18
CA PRO A 4 6.43 4.52 1.40
C PRO A 4 5.67 5.27 2.50
N PHE A 5 4.57 4.67 2.94
CA PHE A 5 3.67 5.12 4.03
C PHE A 5 4.36 5.40 5.38
N TRP A 6 5.64 5.03 5.51
CA TRP A 6 6.49 5.34 6.68
C TRP A 6 6.51 6.83 7.04
N PHE A 7 6.52 7.72 6.04
CA PHE A 7 6.55 9.16 6.29
C PHE A 7 5.25 9.71 6.92
N PHE A 8 4.10 9.11 6.63
CA PHE A 8 2.83 9.57 7.20
C PHE A 8 2.74 9.28 8.71
N SER A 9 3.33 8.17 9.18
CA SER A 9 3.37 7.88 10.62
C SER A 9 4.20 8.92 11.39
N SER A 10 5.35 9.38 10.86
CA SER A 10 6.10 10.48 11.47
C SER A 10 5.40 11.84 11.36
N ALA A 11 4.70 12.13 10.27
CA ALA A 11 3.95 13.38 10.13
C ALA A 11 2.78 13.47 11.14
N VAL A 12 2.08 12.37 11.40
CA VAL A 12 1.04 12.30 12.45
C VAL A 12 1.64 12.43 13.86
N ARG A 13 2.86 11.91 14.11
CA ARG A 13 3.59 12.13 15.38
C ARG A 13 3.88 13.61 15.63
N GLY A 14 4.22 14.37 14.59
CA GLY A 14 4.44 15.82 14.68
C GLY A 14 3.21 16.58 15.19
N LEU A 15 2.00 16.24 14.69
CA LEU A 15 0.76 16.88 15.10
C LEU A 15 0.30 16.51 16.53
N GLN A 16 0.57 15.28 16.99
CA GLN A 16 0.23 14.86 18.36
C GLN A 16 1.18 15.46 19.40
N SER A 17 2.48 15.61 19.07
CA SER A 17 3.44 16.31 19.92
C SER A 17 3.14 17.80 20.01
N LEU A 18 2.74 18.44 18.89
CA LEU A 18 2.43 19.87 18.86
C LEU A 18 1.16 20.23 19.63
N LYS A 19 0.15 19.34 19.66
CA LYS A 19 -1.02 19.51 20.54
C LYS A 19 -0.70 19.35 22.02
N ARG A 20 0.38 18.63 22.37
CA ARG A 20 0.76 18.40 23.78
C ARG A 20 1.53 19.57 24.40
N SER A 21 2.20 20.39 23.59
CA SER A 21 2.89 21.60 24.07
C SER A 21 1.94 22.79 24.30
N THR A 22 0.77 22.82 23.65
CA THR A 22 -0.19 23.94 23.77
C THR A 22 -1.05 23.90 25.03
N PHE A 23 -1.08 22.79 25.79
CA PHE A 23 -1.89 22.66 27.01
C PHE A 23 -1.15 22.99 28.31
N LEU A 24 0.12 23.42 28.26
CA LEU A 24 0.95 23.73 29.45
C LEU A 24 1.47 25.17 29.50
N SER A 25 0.79 26.14 28.89
CA SER A 25 1.07 27.56 29.16
C SER A 25 -0.21 28.40 29.13
N GLY A 26 -0.45 29.14 30.22
CA GLY A 26 -1.66 29.92 30.45
C GLY A 26 -1.67 31.29 29.76
N SER A 27 -2.91 31.73 29.49
CA SER A 27 -3.46 33.10 29.41
C SER A 27 -2.56 34.30 29.09
N VAL A 28 -2.93 35.07 28.06
CA VAL A 28 -3.40 36.48 28.13
C VAL A 28 -3.93 36.94 26.74
N SER A 29 -4.98 37.79 26.80
CA SER A 29 -5.74 38.61 25.82
C SER A 29 -5.08 39.03 24.48
N SER A 30 -5.74 39.58 23.45
CA SER A 30 -7.11 39.82 22.94
C SER A 30 -6.90 40.72 21.69
N SER A 31 -7.80 40.64 20.69
CA SER A 31 -7.92 41.50 19.48
C SER A 31 -6.79 41.32 18.43
N ASP A 32 -7.03 41.27 17.11
CA ASP A 32 -7.99 42.00 16.27
C ASP A 32 -8.62 41.13 15.17
N ILE A 33 -9.90 41.40 14.91
CA ILE A 33 -10.65 41.05 13.71
C ILE A 33 -10.57 42.28 12.80
N GLU A 34 -10.18 42.11 11.54
CA GLU A 34 -10.66 42.99 10.47
C GLU A 34 -10.70 42.26 9.13
N ASN A 35 -11.71 42.66 8.36
CA ASN A 35 -12.40 41.96 7.28
C ASN A 35 -11.98 42.56 5.92
N TRP A 36 -12.65 42.13 4.85
CA TRP A 36 -12.71 42.71 3.48
C TRP A 36 -11.60 42.29 2.50
N GLU A 37 -11.84 42.10 1.20
CA GLU A 37 -12.95 41.66 0.35
C GLU A 37 -12.33 41.61 -1.06
N GLU A 38 -12.72 40.60 -1.84
CA GLU A 38 -12.98 40.61 -3.28
C GLU A 38 -12.43 41.75 -4.18
N SER A 39 -11.69 41.38 -5.24
CA SER A 39 -11.86 42.00 -6.57
C SER A 39 -11.38 41.09 -7.71
N THR A 40 -12.33 40.85 -8.59
CA THR A 40 -12.35 40.21 -9.91
C THR A 40 -11.47 40.87 -10.98
N MET A 41 -11.03 40.07 -11.96
CA MET A 41 -11.02 40.24 -13.44
C MET A 41 -9.80 39.50 -14.04
N ALA A 42 -10.01 38.44 -14.83
CA ALA A 42 -9.89 38.36 -16.31
C ALA A 42 -8.42 38.45 -16.79
N ASP A 43 -7.85 37.67 -17.72
CA ASP A 43 -8.25 36.93 -18.92
C ASP A 43 -6.98 36.11 -19.29
N GLY A 44 -6.99 34.83 -19.66
CA GLY A 44 -7.33 34.35 -20.99
C GLY A 44 -6.27 33.34 -21.48
N SER A 45 -6.63 32.08 -21.68
CA SER A 45 -5.92 31.20 -22.61
C SER A 45 -6.76 29.99 -23.01
N PRO A 46 -6.83 29.63 -24.31
CA PRO A 46 -7.90 28.78 -24.82
C PRO A 46 -7.59 27.28 -24.69
N ARG A 47 -8.68 26.58 -24.39
CA ARG A 47 -8.88 25.13 -24.39
C ARG A 47 -8.81 24.57 -25.82
N THR A 48 -8.44 23.30 -25.94
CA THR A 48 -9.11 22.41 -26.89
C THR A 48 -9.22 21.02 -26.27
N ASP A 49 -10.43 20.74 -25.78
CA ASP A 49 -10.90 19.44 -25.35
C ASP A 49 -11.33 18.61 -26.56
N ILE A 50 -11.19 17.30 -26.39
CA ILE A 50 -11.48 16.20 -27.29
C ILE A 50 -13.00 15.97 -27.33
N SER A 51 -13.57 15.68 -28.51
CA SER A 51 -14.84 14.96 -28.60
C SER A 51 -14.86 13.99 -29.77
N THR A 52 -15.09 12.73 -29.42
CA THR A 52 -15.60 11.61 -30.21
C THR A 52 -17.02 11.89 -30.70
N ASP A 53 -17.38 11.37 -31.88
CA ASP A 53 -18.76 10.94 -32.14
C ASP A 53 -18.83 9.78 -33.15
N VAL A 54 -19.92 9.04 -33.02
CA VAL A 54 -20.24 7.65 -33.39
C VAL A 54 -20.87 7.54 -34.78
N ASP A 55 -20.84 6.30 -35.31
CA ASP A 55 -21.56 5.76 -36.47
C ASP A 55 -22.89 6.45 -36.85
N THR A 56 -23.13 6.58 -38.16
CA THR A 56 -24.44 6.25 -38.73
C THR A 56 -24.31 5.77 -40.18
N ASP A 57 -24.99 4.67 -40.45
CA ASP A 57 -25.12 3.97 -41.71
C ASP A 57 -26.19 4.63 -42.63
N ASP A 58 -26.17 4.18 -43.89
CA ASP A 58 -27.32 3.99 -44.77
C ASP A 58 -27.71 5.03 -45.86
N LYS A 59 -27.99 4.47 -47.06
CA LYS A 59 -28.81 4.95 -48.20
C LYS A 59 -28.27 6.06 -49.13
N ASN A 60 -28.39 6.04 -50.47
CA ASN A 60 -29.01 5.13 -51.45
C ASN A 60 -28.75 5.71 -52.88
N GLN A 61 -28.78 4.85 -53.91
CA GLN A 61 -29.26 5.16 -55.29
C GLN A 61 -28.45 6.15 -56.18
N ARG A 62 -28.32 6.01 -57.51
CA ARG A 62 -28.79 5.05 -58.52
C ARG A 62 -28.00 5.35 -59.81
N PHE A 63 -27.92 4.34 -60.68
CA PHE A 63 -27.44 4.35 -62.06
C PHE A 63 -28.01 5.47 -62.94
N ASP A 64 -27.24 5.89 -63.95
CA ASP A 64 -27.79 5.88 -65.31
C ASP A 64 -26.76 5.49 -66.38
N VAL A 65 -27.25 4.70 -67.31
CA VAL A 65 -26.59 4.05 -68.46
C VAL A 65 -26.92 4.85 -69.73
N VAL A 66 -26.18 4.56 -70.82
CA VAL A 66 -26.48 4.73 -72.27
C VAL A 66 -25.28 5.44 -72.92
N GLN A 67 -24.30 4.78 -73.56
CA GLN A 67 -24.24 3.86 -74.71
C GLN A 67 -24.29 4.53 -76.10
N TYR A 68 -23.39 4.03 -76.96
CA TYR A 68 -23.15 4.27 -78.41
C TYR A 68 -22.29 5.52 -78.71
N THR A 69 -21.18 5.43 -79.45
CA THR A 69 -21.14 5.08 -80.88
C THR A 69 -19.70 4.76 -81.35
N ILE A 70 -19.57 3.87 -82.33
CA ILE A 70 -18.34 3.48 -83.04
C ILE A 70 -17.90 4.57 -84.03
N GLY A 71 -16.59 4.80 -84.17
CA GLY A 71 -15.99 5.55 -85.28
C GLY A 71 -14.48 5.27 -85.40
N PRO A 72 -13.97 4.78 -86.54
CA PRO A 72 -12.58 4.37 -86.72
C PRO A 72 -11.70 5.52 -87.26
N ALA A 73 -10.40 5.22 -87.34
CA ALA A 73 -9.35 5.90 -88.10
C ALA A 73 -8.51 6.95 -87.35
N GLY A 74 -7.21 6.91 -87.67
CA GLY A 74 -6.26 7.96 -87.36
C GLY A 74 -4.98 7.48 -86.69
N SER A 75 -4.19 6.67 -87.39
CA SER A 75 -2.74 6.71 -87.18
C SER A 75 -2.28 8.10 -87.61
N ASP A 76 -1.76 8.92 -86.70
CA ASP A 76 -0.81 9.95 -87.11
C ASP A 76 0.23 10.20 -86.02
N SER A 77 1.48 10.16 -86.46
CA SER A 77 2.64 10.51 -85.67
C SER A 77 2.69 12.03 -85.52
N SER A 78 2.93 12.55 -84.32
CA SER A 78 3.63 13.82 -84.20
C SER A 78 4.54 13.82 -82.98
N ASP A 79 5.82 13.84 -83.30
CA ASP A 79 6.92 14.24 -82.47
C ASP A 79 6.82 15.76 -82.17
N LYS A 80 7.26 16.15 -80.97
CA LYS A 80 7.44 17.52 -80.40
C LYS A 80 6.13 18.19 -79.91
N SER A 81 5.92 18.42 -78.61
CA SER A 81 6.82 19.05 -77.63
C SER A 81 6.61 18.50 -76.21
N LYS A 82 7.65 17.95 -75.58
CA LYS A 82 7.65 17.69 -74.12
C LYS A 82 7.66 19.04 -73.40
N ASP A 83 6.50 19.52 -72.98
CA ASP A 83 6.40 20.66 -72.08
C ASP A 83 7.15 20.30 -70.78
N PRO A 84 8.16 21.07 -70.34
CA PRO A 84 8.94 20.76 -69.13
C PRO A 84 8.08 20.58 -67.88
N LYS A 85 6.89 21.21 -67.86
CA LYS A 85 5.88 21.07 -66.81
C LYS A 85 5.26 19.67 -66.75
N ASP A 86 5.01 19.03 -67.89
CA ASP A 86 4.43 17.69 -67.94
C ASP A 86 5.44 16.62 -67.55
N GLN A 87 6.70 16.77 -67.97
CA GLN A 87 7.76 15.86 -67.56
C GLN A 87 8.06 15.95 -66.05
N LYS A 88 7.99 17.15 -65.47
CA LYS A 88 8.10 17.37 -64.01
C LYS A 88 6.92 16.76 -63.25
N THR A 89 5.70 16.90 -63.78
CA THR A 89 4.48 16.34 -63.19
C THR A 89 4.51 14.81 -63.21
N LEU A 90 4.93 14.19 -64.31
CA LEU A 90 5.11 12.74 -64.42
C LEU A 90 6.15 12.19 -63.44
N ARG A 91 7.28 12.89 -63.25
CA ARG A 91 8.29 12.51 -62.24
C ARG A 91 7.76 12.58 -60.82
N ARG A 92 7.00 13.63 -60.46
CA ARG A 92 6.38 13.76 -59.13
C ARG A 92 5.34 12.67 -58.88
N LEU A 93 4.56 12.31 -59.90
CA LEU A 93 3.58 11.24 -59.81
C LEU A 93 4.25 9.87 -59.59
N ALA A 94 5.37 9.61 -60.28
CA ALA A 94 6.16 8.39 -60.10
C ALA A 94 6.75 8.31 -58.67
N GLN A 95 7.34 9.39 -58.17
CA GLN A 95 7.85 9.46 -56.79
C GLN A 95 6.74 9.31 -55.75
N ASN A 96 5.56 9.89 -55.98
CA ASN A 96 4.42 9.72 -55.08
C ASN A 96 3.92 8.26 -55.05
N ARG A 97 3.87 7.59 -56.22
CA ARG A 97 3.55 6.16 -56.31
C ARG A 97 4.57 5.30 -55.55
N GLU A 98 5.85 5.62 -55.66
CA GLU A 98 6.92 4.91 -54.95
C GLU A 98 6.88 5.17 -53.44
N ALA A 99 6.68 6.43 -53.03
CA ALA A 99 6.51 6.81 -51.63
C ALA A 99 5.28 6.15 -50.99
N ALA A 100 4.17 6.06 -51.73
CA ALA A 100 2.96 5.36 -51.30
C ALA A 100 3.21 3.85 -51.12
N ARG A 101 3.94 3.20 -52.06
CA ARG A 101 4.35 1.79 -51.90
C ARG A 101 5.22 1.58 -50.67
N LYS A 102 6.24 2.43 -50.47
CA LYS A 102 7.14 2.34 -49.30
C LYS A 102 6.40 2.59 -47.98
N SER A 103 5.44 3.53 -47.97
CA SER A 103 4.56 3.78 -46.82
C SER A 103 3.69 2.56 -46.49
N ARG A 104 3.04 1.97 -47.50
CA ARG A 104 2.23 0.75 -47.33
C ARG A 104 3.08 -0.41 -46.80
N LEU A 105 4.29 -0.59 -47.31
CA LEU A 105 5.19 -1.66 -46.86
C LEU A 105 5.59 -1.49 -45.39
N ARG A 106 5.93 -0.27 -44.96
CA ARG A 106 6.25 0.01 -43.55
C ARG A 106 5.06 -0.19 -42.64
N LYS A 107 3.87 0.28 -43.02
CA LYS A 107 2.63 0.03 -42.26
C LYS A 107 2.34 -1.46 -42.14
N LYS A 108 2.49 -2.22 -43.23
CA LYS A 108 2.32 -3.68 -43.23
C LYS A 108 3.31 -4.37 -42.28
N ALA A 109 4.58 -3.99 -42.30
CA ALA A 109 5.59 -4.53 -41.38
C ALA A 109 5.28 -4.20 -39.92
N TYR A 110 4.82 -2.97 -39.64
CA TYR A 110 4.43 -2.56 -38.28
C TYR A 110 3.20 -3.33 -37.78
N VAL A 111 2.19 -3.52 -38.62
CA VAL A 111 1.01 -4.33 -38.27
C VAL A 111 1.41 -5.77 -37.98
N GLN A 112 2.27 -6.39 -38.80
CA GLN A 112 2.79 -7.74 -38.51
C GLN A 112 3.55 -7.80 -37.18
N GLN A 113 4.35 -6.78 -36.87
CA GLN A 113 5.03 -6.70 -35.58
C GLN A 113 4.03 -6.60 -34.42
N LEU A 114 2.96 -5.81 -34.55
CA LEU A 114 1.90 -5.73 -33.55
C LEU A 114 1.17 -7.07 -33.36
N GLU A 115 0.85 -7.77 -34.45
CA GLU A 115 0.23 -9.11 -34.40
C GLU A 115 1.14 -10.12 -33.68
N SER A 116 2.44 -10.12 -33.99
CA SER A 116 3.41 -10.97 -33.31
C SER A 116 3.54 -10.64 -31.82
N SER A 117 3.48 -9.35 -31.47
CA SER A 117 3.54 -8.89 -30.08
C SER A 117 2.28 -9.30 -29.32
N ARG A 118 1.10 -9.20 -29.95
CA ARG A 118 -0.18 -9.64 -29.38
C ARG A 118 -0.17 -11.13 -29.06
N LEU A 119 0.28 -11.96 -29.99
CA LEU A 119 0.38 -13.42 -29.79
C LEU A 119 1.33 -13.76 -28.63
N LYS A 120 2.49 -13.08 -28.55
CA LYS A 120 3.44 -13.26 -27.45
C LYS A 120 2.85 -12.84 -26.10
N LEU A 121 2.07 -11.76 -26.07
CA LEU A 121 1.37 -11.33 -24.86
C LEU A 121 0.36 -12.41 -24.39
N THR A 122 -0.45 -12.92 -25.30
CA THR A 122 -1.42 -13.99 -24.99
C THR A 122 -0.73 -15.26 -24.49
N GLN A 123 0.43 -15.62 -25.06
CA GLN A 123 1.21 -16.75 -24.57
C GLN A 123 1.74 -16.51 -23.14
N LEU A 124 2.29 -15.33 -22.86
CA LEU A 124 2.77 -14.97 -21.53
C LEU A 124 1.64 -14.94 -20.49
N GLU A 125 0.45 -14.48 -20.88
CA GLU A 125 -0.75 -14.51 -20.02
C GLU A 125 -1.16 -15.95 -19.68
N GLN A 126 -1.15 -16.85 -20.67
CA GLN A 126 -1.44 -18.27 -20.45
C GLN A 126 -0.38 -18.95 -19.56
N GLU A 127 0.91 -18.66 -19.78
CA GLU A 127 1.99 -19.17 -18.94
C GLU A 127 1.87 -18.66 -17.50
N LEU A 128 1.50 -17.39 -17.31
CA LEU A 128 1.29 -16.79 -16.00
C LEU A 128 0.06 -17.40 -15.28
N GLN A 129 -1.02 -17.67 -16.00
CA GLN A 129 -2.18 -18.40 -15.45
C GLN A 129 -1.80 -19.84 -15.08
N ARG A 130 -1.01 -20.53 -15.91
CA ARG A 130 -0.52 -21.89 -15.63
C ARG A 130 0.42 -21.91 -14.42
N ALA A 131 1.33 -20.96 -14.30
CA ALA A 131 2.23 -20.82 -13.16
C ALA A 131 1.46 -20.55 -11.85
N ARG A 132 0.39 -19.74 -11.91
CA ARG A 132 -0.52 -19.55 -10.76
C ARG A 132 -1.24 -20.84 -10.37
N GLN A 133 -1.69 -21.65 -11.33
CA GLN A 133 -2.34 -22.95 -11.06
C GLN A 133 -1.35 -24.01 -10.55
N GLN A 134 -0.12 -24.04 -11.06
CA GLN A 134 0.94 -24.91 -10.54
C GLN A 134 1.39 -24.50 -9.13
N GLY A 135 1.39 -23.19 -8.82
CA GLY A 135 1.60 -22.68 -7.47
C GLY A 135 0.53 -23.09 -6.47
N ILE A 136 -0.69 -23.41 -6.93
CA ILE A 136 -1.77 -23.95 -6.10
C ILE A 136 -1.55 -25.46 -5.83
N PHE A 137 -1.06 -26.22 -6.82
CA PHE A 137 -0.87 -27.67 -6.71
C PHE A 137 0.42 -28.13 -6.02
N ILE A 138 1.48 -27.32 -5.97
CA ILE A 138 2.73 -27.65 -5.24
C ILE A 138 2.56 -27.50 -3.70
N SER A 139 1.43 -26.99 -3.22
CA SER A 139 1.16 -26.91 -1.77
C SER A 139 0.79 -28.25 -1.11
N SER A 140 0.66 -29.34 -1.88
CA SER A 140 0.09 -30.62 -1.42
C SER A 140 1.06 -31.81 -1.38
N SER A 141 2.34 -31.69 -1.75
CA SER A 141 3.23 -32.87 -1.73
C SER A 141 4.64 -32.51 -1.24
N GLY A 142 5.09 -33.26 -0.24
CA GLY A 142 6.19 -32.93 0.67
C GLY A 142 7.54 -32.69 0.01
N ASP A 143 8.20 -31.62 0.46
CA ASP A 143 9.48 -31.64 1.17
C ASP A 143 9.88 -30.19 1.46
N ALA A 144 9.42 -29.70 2.60
CA ALA A 144 9.56 -28.32 3.05
C ALA A 144 10.83 -28.15 3.89
N ALA A 145 11.92 -27.72 3.26
CA ALA A 145 13.07 -27.23 4.05
C ALA A 145 13.76 -25.98 3.49
N HIS A 146 13.81 -25.75 2.16
CA HIS A 146 14.70 -24.69 1.64
C HIS A 146 14.13 -23.75 0.57
N SER A 147 12.81 -23.73 0.33
CA SER A 147 12.19 -22.82 -0.65
C SER A 147 11.03 -21.97 -0.08
N MET A 148 11.09 -21.56 1.19
CA MET A 148 10.05 -20.70 1.82
C MET A 148 10.44 -19.22 1.92
N SER A 149 11.67 -18.84 1.55
CA SER A 149 12.18 -17.48 1.77
C SER A 149 11.41 -16.39 0.99
N GLY A 150 10.87 -16.72 -0.19
CA GLY A 150 10.09 -15.77 -0.99
C GLY A 150 8.59 -15.67 -0.65
N ASN A 151 8.08 -16.53 0.25
CA ASN A 151 6.64 -16.69 0.47
C ASN A 151 6.20 -16.33 1.91
N GLY A 152 7.12 -15.89 2.76
CA GLY A 152 6.87 -15.65 4.19
C GLY A 152 5.81 -14.59 4.45
N ALA A 153 5.78 -13.51 3.66
CA ALA A 153 4.77 -12.46 3.76
C ALA A 153 3.35 -12.97 3.46
N MET A 154 3.17 -13.73 2.37
CA MET A 154 1.86 -14.30 2.03
C MET A 154 1.42 -15.39 3.01
N ALA A 155 2.36 -16.20 3.51
CA ALA A 155 2.07 -17.19 4.55
C ALA A 155 1.60 -16.51 5.84
N PHE A 156 2.27 -15.43 6.25
CA PHE A 156 1.85 -14.64 7.41
C PHE A 156 0.45 -14.03 7.22
N ASP A 157 0.14 -13.49 6.03
CA ASP A 157 -1.18 -12.88 5.78
C ASP A 157 -2.32 -13.90 5.90
N VAL A 158 -2.10 -15.13 5.42
CA VAL A 158 -3.07 -16.23 5.55
C VAL A 158 -3.25 -16.63 7.01
N GLU A 159 -2.15 -16.84 7.76
CA GLU A 159 -2.21 -17.19 9.18
C GLU A 159 -2.80 -16.06 10.02
N TYR A 160 -2.53 -14.80 9.68
CA TYR A 160 -3.14 -13.64 10.32
C TYR A 160 -4.66 -13.60 10.08
N GLY A 161 -5.11 -13.90 8.87
CA GLY A 161 -6.54 -14.03 8.55
C GLY A 161 -7.23 -15.07 9.42
N ARG A 162 -6.66 -16.28 9.52
CA ARG A 162 -7.16 -17.35 10.40
C ARG A 162 -7.17 -16.94 11.87
N TRP A 163 -6.10 -16.31 12.33
CA TRP A 163 -6.02 -15.78 13.69
C TRP A 163 -7.15 -14.79 13.97
N GLN A 164 -7.45 -13.90 13.02
CA GLN A 164 -8.50 -12.90 13.13
C GLN A 164 -9.90 -13.52 13.16
N GLU A 165 -10.16 -14.55 12.35
CA GLU A 165 -11.41 -15.32 12.39
C GLU A 165 -11.64 -15.94 13.77
N GLU A 166 -10.61 -16.59 14.32
CA GLU A 166 -10.66 -17.20 15.65
C GLU A 166 -10.81 -16.14 16.76
N GLN A 167 -10.14 -14.99 16.64
CA GLN A 167 -10.35 -13.86 17.56
C GLN A 167 -11.81 -13.40 17.56
N ASN A 168 -12.42 -13.24 16.39
CA ASN A 168 -13.84 -12.86 16.30
C ASN A 168 -14.75 -13.92 16.94
N ARG A 169 -14.43 -15.21 16.76
CA ARG A 169 -15.16 -16.31 17.41
C ARG A 169 -15.09 -16.22 18.93
N GLN A 170 -13.88 -16.11 19.49
CA GLN A 170 -13.68 -16.03 20.95
C GLN A 170 -14.28 -14.76 21.55
N ILE A 171 -14.22 -13.63 20.85
CA ILE A 171 -14.86 -12.39 21.31
C ILE A 171 -16.38 -12.50 21.31
N ASN A 172 -16.98 -13.16 20.33
CA ASN A 172 -18.42 -13.40 20.32
C ASN A 172 -18.85 -14.35 21.46
N GLU A 173 -18.05 -15.37 21.75
CA GLU A 173 -18.23 -16.25 22.90
C GLU A 173 -18.16 -15.47 24.22
N LEU A 174 -17.13 -14.64 24.41
CA LEU A 174 -16.99 -13.78 25.58
C LEU A 174 -18.17 -12.81 25.73
N ARG A 175 -18.60 -12.18 24.63
CA ARG A 175 -19.76 -11.27 24.63
C ARG A 175 -21.03 -11.99 25.04
N SER A 176 -21.25 -13.20 24.52
CA SER A 176 -22.39 -14.04 24.91
C SER A 176 -22.35 -14.37 26.41
N ALA A 177 -21.20 -14.82 26.91
CA ALA A 177 -21.01 -15.18 28.32
C ALA A 177 -21.22 -13.99 29.26
N VAL A 178 -20.72 -12.80 28.89
CA VAL A 178 -20.95 -11.57 29.66
C VAL A 178 -22.44 -11.21 29.68
N ASN A 179 -23.13 -11.29 28.55
CA ASN A 179 -24.56 -10.96 28.43
C ASN A 179 -25.46 -11.96 29.17
N SER A 180 -25.10 -13.24 29.18
CA SER A 180 -25.82 -14.28 29.93
C SER A 180 -25.46 -14.31 31.41
N HIS A 181 -24.65 -13.35 31.89
CA HIS A 181 -24.20 -13.28 33.28
C HIS A 181 -23.51 -14.56 33.75
N ALA A 182 -22.66 -15.13 32.89
CA ALA A 182 -21.86 -16.31 33.22
C ALA A 182 -21.06 -16.12 34.51
N SER A 183 -20.77 -17.25 35.15
CA SER A 183 -19.99 -17.29 36.39
C SER A 183 -18.56 -16.77 36.16
N ASP A 184 -17.92 -16.31 37.23
CA ASP A 184 -16.54 -15.82 37.15
C ASP A 184 -15.55 -16.92 36.72
N ALA A 185 -15.84 -18.20 36.99
CA ALA A 185 -15.02 -19.33 36.56
C ALA A 185 -15.11 -19.57 35.04
N GLU A 186 -16.32 -19.49 34.48
CA GLU A 186 -16.54 -19.58 33.04
C GLU A 186 -15.90 -18.41 32.31
N LEU A 187 -16.12 -17.18 32.80
CA LEU A 187 -15.48 -15.98 32.25
C LEU A 187 -13.96 -16.07 32.29
N ARG A 188 -13.38 -16.62 33.37
CA ARG A 188 -11.93 -16.78 33.50
C ARG A 188 -11.37 -17.69 32.42
N THR A 189 -12.03 -18.82 32.18
CA THR A 189 -11.63 -19.78 31.13
C THR A 189 -11.60 -19.11 29.75
N ILE A 190 -12.63 -18.32 29.42
CA ILE A 190 -12.71 -17.62 28.13
C ILE A 190 -11.64 -16.51 28.05
N VAL A 191 -11.48 -15.71 29.12
CA VAL A 191 -10.48 -14.63 29.20
C VAL A 191 -9.06 -15.18 29.04
N ASP A 192 -8.73 -16.24 29.76
CA ASP A 192 -7.41 -16.90 29.68
C ASP A 192 -7.18 -17.46 28.28
N GLY A 193 -8.21 -18.04 27.64
CA GLY A 193 -8.15 -18.49 26.25
C GLY A 193 -7.84 -17.35 25.26
N ILE A 194 -8.48 -16.18 25.42
CA ILE A 194 -8.23 -15.01 24.58
C ILE A 194 -6.81 -14.47 24.80
N LEU A 195 -6.33 -14.43 26.05
CA LEU A 195 -4.97 -13.99 26.36
C LEU A 195 -3.92 -14.93 25.73
N ALA A 196 -4.13 -16.24 25.79
CA ALA A 196 -3.28 -17.21 25.10
C ALA A 196 -3.34 -17.03 23.57
N HIS A 197 -4.50 -16.65 23.02
CA HIS A 197 -4.63 -16.35 21.60
C HIS A 197 -3.90 -15.06 21.19
N TYR A 198 -3.74 -14.08 22.09
CA TYR A 198 -2.84 -12.94 21.87
C TYR A 198 -1.36 -13.36 21.86
N ASP A 199 -0.95 -14.30 22.70
CA ASP A 199 0.43 -14.83 22.69
C ASP A 199 0.76 -15.45 21.32
N GLU A 200 -0.22 -16.11 20.70
CA GLU A 200 -0.05 -16.74 19.39
C GLU A 200 0.23 -15.73 18.27
N ILE A 201 -0.46 -14.57 18.24
CA ILE A 201 -0.15 -13.57 17.21
C ILE A 201 1.25 -12.97 17.39
N PHE A 202 1.72 -12.79 18.62
CA PHE A 202 3.09 -12.33 18.85
C PHE A 202 4.11 -13.37 18.39
N ARG A 203 3.83 -14.66 18.57
CA ARG A 203 4.65 -15.77 18.04
C ARG A 203 4.67 -15.81 16.51
N LEU A 204 3.50 -15.68 15.87
CA LEU A 204 3.38 -15.63 14.41
C LEU A 204 4.16 -14.43 13.83
N LYS A 205 4.01 -13.25 14.45
CA LYS A 205 4.78 -12.06 14.07
C LYS A 205 6.28 -12.23 14.29
N GLY A 206 6.71 -12.89 15.36
CA GLY A 206 8.13 -13.21 15.57
C GLY A 206 8.71 -14.08 14.45
N THR A 207 7.94 -15.06 13.98
CA THR A 207 8.33 -15.90 12.83
C THR A 207 8.37 -15.09 11.54
N ALA A 208 7.35 -14.26 11.30
CA ALA A 208 7.28 -13.41 10.11
C ALA A 208 8.39 -12.35 10.09
N ALA A 209 8.78 -11.78 11.23
CA ALA A 209 9.84 -10.79 11.31
C ALA A 209 11.19 -11.34 10.87
N LYS A 210 11.47 -12.62 11.18
CA LYS A 210 12.69 -13.32 10.74
C LYS A 210 12.71 -13.58 9.24
N ALA A 211 11.54 -13.76 8.63
CA ALA A 211 11.42 -13.99 7.20
C ALA A 211 11.41 -12.67 6.40
N ASP A 212 10.60 -11.71 6.82
CA ASP A 212 10.45 -10.39 6.21
C ASP A 212 9.96 -9.36 7.23
N VAL A 213 10.91 -8.68 7.87
CA VAL A 213 10.63 -7.60 8.82
C VAL A 213 9.96 -6.39 8.16
N PHE A 214 10.22 -6.14 6.87
CA PHE A 214 9.66 -4.99 6.17
C PHE A 214 8.18 -5.19 5.88
N HIS A 215 7.72 -6.43 5.64
CA HIS A 215 6.30 -6.75 5.53
C HIS A 215 5.54 -6.34 6.80
N LEU A 216 6.04 -6.73 7.98
CA LEU A 216 5.41 -6.38 9.26
C LEU A 216 5.42 -4.87 9.51
N LEU A 217 6.56 -4.23 9.30
CA LEU A 217 6.72 -2.79 9.50
C LEU A 217 5.90 -1.95 8.53
N SER A 218 5.74 -2.41 7.29
CA SER A 218 4.90 -1.74 6.31
C SER A 218 3.42 -1.74 6.73
N GLY A 219 2.99 -2.74 7.52
CA GLY A 219 1.60 -2.89 7.93
C GLY A 219 0.68 -3.35 6.81
N MET A 220 1.20 -3.91 5.71
CA MET A 220 0.39 -4.35 4.56
C MET A 220 -0.62 -5.45 4.90
N TRP A 221 -0.37 -6.19 5.97
CA TRP A 221 -1.24 -7.19 6.59
C TRP A 221 -2.43 -6.60 7.36
N LYS A 222 -2.55 -5.26 7.45
CA LYS A 222 -3.62 -4.53 8.14
C LYS A 222 -4.41 -3.65 7.18
N THR A 223 -5.63 -3.29 7.58
CA THR A 223 -6.44 -2.35 6.79
C THR A 223 -5.81 -0.94 6.79
N PRO A 224 -5.98 -0.14 5.73
CA PRO A 224 -5.45 1.22 5.66
C PRO A 224 -5.70 2.09 6.89
N ALA A 225 -6.90 2.05 7.48
CA ALA A 225 -7.21 2.84 8.66
C ALA A 225 -6.45 2.36 9.91
N GLU A 226 -6.31 1.04 10.11
CA GLU A 226 -5.51 0.48 11.21
C GLU A 226 -4.03 0.86 11.10
N ARG A 227 -3.50 0.92 9.87
CA ARG A 227 -2.08 1.24 9.62
C ARG A 227 -1.68 2.62 10.15
N CYS A 228 -2.62 3.57 10.22
CA CYS A 228 -2.37 4.89 10.79
C CYS A 228 -1.99 4.86 12.28
N PHE A 229 -2.35 3.78 12.99
CA PHE A 229 -2.12 3.63 14.42
C PHE A 229 -1.05 2.59 14.76
N LEU A 230 -0.34 2.06 13.75
CA LEU A 230 0.76 1.13 13.99
C LEU A 230 2.01 1.84 14.51
N TRP A 231 2.59 1.26 15.54
CA TRP A 231 3.89 1.56 16.13
C TRP A 231 4.68 0.26 16.21
N LEU A 232 5.84 0.15 15.57
CA LEU A 232 6.67 -1.07 15.56
C LEU A 232 5.85 -2.35 15.35
N GLY A 233 5.05 -2.37 14.27
CA GLY A 233 4.24 -3.52 13.87
C GLY A 233 3.00 -3.80 14.74
N GLY A 234 2.55 -2.92 15.63
CA GLY A 234 1.32 -3.14 16.42
C GLY A 234 0.82 -1.89 17.12
N PHE A 235 -0.04 -2.02 18.12
CA PHE A 235 -0.57 -0.89 18.89
C PHE A 235 0.44 -0.38 19.94
N ARG A 236 0.27 0.85 20.44
CA ARG A 236 0.96 1.31 21.67
C ARG A 236 0.19 0.85 22.89
N SER A 237 0.87 0.17 23.80
CA SER A 237 0.33 -0.35 25.06
C SER A 237 -0.18 0.77 25.96
N SER A 238 0.56 1.89 26.05
CA SER A 238 0.17 3.04 26.88
C SER A 238 -1.14 3.69 26.40
N GLU A 239 -1.30 3.85 25.09
CA GLU A 239 -2.52 4.41 24.49
C GLU A 239 -3.70 3.44 24.64
N LEU A 240 -3.46 2.13 24.54
CA LEU A 240 -4.49 1.13 24.79
C LEU A 240 -5.00 1.20 26.24
N LEU A 241 -4.10 1.26 27.22
CA LEU A 241 -4.47 1.37 28.63
C LEU A 241 -5.26 2.65 28.90
N LYS A 242 -4.82 3.78 28.31
CA LYS A 242 -5.52 5.06 28.42
C LYS A 242 -6.96 4.99 27.90
N LEU A 243 -7.17 4.30 26.78
CA LEU A 243 -8.50 4.07 26.21
C LEU A 243 -9.39 3.21 27.12
N LEU A 244 -8.79 2.28 27.86
CA LEU A 244 -9.52 1.35 28.73
C LEU A 244 -9.92 1.95 30.07
N VAL A 245 -9.08 2.82 30.67
CA VAL A 245 -9.41 3.48 31.94
C VAL A 245 -10.78 4.18 31.86
N ASN A 246 -11.09 4.82 30.74
CA ASN A 246 -12.35 5.54 30.54
C ASN A 246 -13.56 4.62 30.27
N GLN A 247 -13.35 3.32 30.08
CA GLN A 247 -14.42 2.37 29.69
C GLN A 247 -14.71 1.31 30.76
N LEU A 248 -13.87 1.18 31.79
CA LEU A 248 -13.92 0.08 32.76
C LEU A 248 -14.55 0.44 34.11
N GLU A 249 -15.34 1.50 34.19
CA GLU A 249 -15.94 1.93 35.46
C GLU A 249 -16.96 0.92 36.01
N PRO A 250 -16.92 0.61 37.33
CA PRO A 250 -16.02 1.15 38.36
C PRO A 250 -14.69 0.37 38.50
N LEU A 251 -13.57 1.09 38.59
CA LEU A 251 -12.25 0.60 39.02
C LEU A 251 -11.99 1.04 40.47
N THR A 252 -11.32 0.22 41.27
CA THR A 252 -10.89 0.66 42.62
C THR A 252 -9.71 1.63 42.52
N GLU A 253 -9.47 2.44 43.56
CA GLU A 253 -8.30 3.34 43.60
C GLU A 253 -6.98 2.58 43.42
N GLN A 254 -6.84 1.42 44.05
CA GLN A 254 -5.67 0.56 43.89
C GLN A 254 -5.50 0.08 42.44
N GLN A 255 -6.60 -0.30 41.78
CA GLN A 255 -6.56 -0.69 40.37
C GLN A 255 -6.21 0.48 39.46
N LEU A 256 -6.76 1.67 39.72
CA LEU A 256 -6.46 2.87 38.95
C LEU A 256 -4.99 3.26 39.06
N VAL A 257 -4.41 3.23 40.26
CA VAL A 257 -2.98 3.44 40.49
C VAL A 257 -2.17 2.38 39.75
N GLY A 258 -2.57 1.11 39.83
CA GLY A 258 -1.92 0.00 39.13
C GLY A 258 -1.89 0.19 37.61
N ILE A 259 -3.03 0.53 37.01
CA ILE A 259 -3.14 0.78 35.56
C ILE A 259 -2.34 2.03 35.17
N THR A 260 -2.36 3.09 35.97
CA THR A 260 -1.60 4.33 35.70
C THR A 260 -0.09 4.06 35.72
N ASN A 261 0.40 3.31 36.71
CA ASN A 261 1.81 2.90 36.78
C ASN A 261 2.20 2.02 35.59
N LEU A 262 1.34 1.06 35.22
CA LEU A 262 1.56 0.21 34.06
C LEU A 262 1.59 1.02 32.75
N GLN A 263 0.72 2.02 32.62
CA GLN A 263 0.69 2.93 31.48
C GLN A 263 1.99 3.73 31.39
N GLN A 264 2.44 4.33 32.51
CA GLN A 264 3.66 5.12 32.56
C GLN A 264 4.90 4.26 32.23
N SER A 265 5.01 3.08 32.83
CA SER A 265 6.11 2.15 32.56
C SER A 265 6.10 1.68 31.10
N SER A 266 4.92 1.36 30.55
CA SER A 266 4.78 1.00 29.13
C SER A 266 5.23 2.15 28.23
N GLN A 267 4.80 3.39 28.51
CA GLN A 267 5.19 4.56 27.73
C GLN A 267 6.71 4.77 27.72
N GLN A 268 7.37 4.65 28.87
CA GLN A 268 8.84 4.78 28.96
C GLN A 268 9.56 3.74 28.10
N ALA A 269 9.11 2.48 28.14
CA ALA A 269 9.67 1.43 27.30
C ALA A 269 9.42 1.69 25.80
N GLU A 270 8.22 2.18 25.44
CA GLU A 270 7.90 2.56 24.07
C GLU A 270 8.76 3.73 23.56
N ASP A 271 9.04 4.72 24.41
CA ASP A 271 9.86 5.87 24.07
C ASP A 271 11.32 5.45 23.89
N ALA A 272 11.85 4.59 24.76
CA ALA A 272 13.19 4.02 24.61
C ALA A 272 13.34 3.22 23.30
N LEU A 273 12.35 2.38 22.97
CA LEU A 273 12.35 1.63 21.70
C LEU A 273 12.23 2.55 20.48
N SER A 274 11.44 3.62 20.58
CA SER A 274 11.32 4.61 19.51
C SER A 274 12.63 5.35 19.28
N GLN A 275 13.30 5.81 20.35
CA GLN A 275 14.62 6.45 20.27
C GLN A 275 15.68 5.52 19.68
N GLY A 276 15.68 4.24 20.06
CA GLY A 276 16.59 3.26 19.47
C GLY A 276 16.36 3.06 17.97
N MET A 277 15.09 3.06 17.52
CA MET A 277 14.75 2.98 16.11
C MET A 277 15.20 4.23 15.34
N ASP A 278 15.00 5.42 15.92
CA ASP A 278 15.43 6.68 15.31
C ASP A 278 16.96 6.73 15.18
N ALA A 279 17.69 6.31 16.21
CA ALA A 279 19.15 6.18 16.17
C ALA A 279 19.63 5.17 15.11
N LEU A 280 18.92 4.05 14.95
CA LEU A 280 19.20 3.08 13.88
C LEU A 280 19.03 3.71 12.49
N GLN A 281 17.94 4.45 12.28
CA GLN A 281 17.66 5.13 11.01
C GLN A 281 18.70 6.20 10.68
N GLN A 282 19.09 7.01 11.68
CA GLN A 282 20.16 7.99 11.57
C GLN A 282 21.48 7.31 11.15
N SER A 283 21.84 6.24 11.86
CA SER A 283 23.07 5.50 11.62
C SER A 283 23.07 4.79 10.24
N LEU A 284 21.90 4.35 9.77
CA LEU A 284 21.73 3.83 8.42
C LEU A 284 21.94 4.92 7.36
N ALA A 285 21.32 6.09 7.55
CA ALA A 285 21.47 7.22 6.63
C ALA A 285 22.93 7.69 6.51
N GLU A 286 23.66 7.78 7.63
CA GLU A 286 25.09 8.09 7.67
C GLU A 286 25.95 7.06 6.93
N THR A 287 25.60 5.77 7.07
CA THR A 287 26.31 4.69 6.36
C THR A 287 26.16 4.84 4.85
N LEU A 288 24.94 5.17 4.39
CA LEU A 288 24.61 5.33 2.97
C LEU A 288 25.18 6.63 2.37
N SER A 289 25.31 7.70 3.15
CA SER A 289 25.84 8.98 2.66
C SER A 289 27.37 9.05 2.65
N SER A 290 28.06 8.26 3.48
CA SER A 290 29.53 8.24 3.61
C SER A 290 30.31 7.87 2.33
N GLY A 291 29.65 7.38 1.27
CA GLY A 291 30.28 6.95 0.00
C GLY A 291 30.32 7.99 -1.11
N SER A 292 29.70 9.17 -0.92
CA SER A 292 29.46 10.11 -2.01
C SER A 292 30.55 11.18 -2.20
N LEU A 293 31.52 11.32 -1.29
CA LEU A 293 32.33 12.55 -1.18
C LEU A 293 33.83 12.43 -1.52
N GLY A 294 34.30 11.35 -2.14
CA GLY A 294 35.66 11.39 -2.69
C GLY A 294 36.21 10.07 -3.21
N SER A 295 36.09 9.81 -4.50
CA SER A 295 37.16 9.13 -5.24
C SER A 295 37.01 9.34 -6.74
N SER A 296 37.70 10.35 -7.24
CA SER A 296 38.13 10.41 -8.63
C SER A 296 39.19 9.31 -8.85
N GLY A 297 38.78 8.09 -9.20
CA GLY A 297 39.74 6.98 -9.38
C GLY A 297 39.15 5.58 -9.57
N SER A 298 38.46 5.37 -10.71
CA SER A 298 38.21 4.15 -11.52
C SER A 298 38.31 2.68 -11.00
N SER A 299 38.49 2.34 -9.72
CA SER A 299 38.50 0.92 -9.27
C SER A 299 38.13 0.72 -7.79
N GLY A 300 38.38 1.71 -6.93
CA GLY A 300 38.04 1.65 -5.49
C GLY A 300 36.55 1.80 -5.15
N ASN A 301 35.68 2.12 -6.13
CA ASN A 301 34.27 2.43 -5.88
C ASN A 301 33.41 1.20 -5.55
N VAL A 302 33.62 0.06 -6.22
CA VAL A 302 32.74 -1.11 -6.05
C VAL A 302 32.98 -1.77 -4.69
N ALA A 303 34.24 -1.93 -4.27
CA ALA A 303 34.58 -2.49 -2.97
C ALA A 303 34.06 -1.61 -1.81
N ASN A 304 34.19 -0.28 -1.92
CA ASN A 304 33.66 0.65 -0.92
C ASN A 304 32.13 0.63 -0.87
N TYR A 305 31.46 0.64 -2.02
CA TYR A 305 30.00 0.51 -2.09
C TYR A 305 29.51 -0.81 -1.49
N MET A 306 30.15 -1.93 -1.83
CA MET A 306 29.82 -3.24 -1.27
C MET A 306 30.01 -3.28 0.25
N GLY A 307 31.09 -2.71 0.77
CA GLY A 307 31.32 -2.58 2.21
C GLY A 307 30.23 -1.75 2.90
N GLN A 308 29.83 -0.63 2.29
CA GLN A 308 28.73 0.21 2.79
C GLN A 308 27.39 -0.51 2.78
N MET A 309 27.06 -1.22 1.70
CA MET A 309 25.83 -2.01 1.62
C MET A 309 25.84 -3.15 2.64
N ALA A 310 26.98 -3.82 2.86
CA ALA A 310 27.11 -4.86 3.87
C ALA A 310 26.87 -4.30 5.29
N MET A 311 27.43 -3.13 5.61
CA MET A 311 27.17 -2.44 6.89
C MET A 311 25.69 -2.05 7.03
N ALA A 312 25.10 -1.48 5.97
CA ALA A 312 23.69 -1.11 5.95
C ALA A 312 22.78 -2.32 6.14
N MET A 313 23.07 -3.44 5.47
CA MET A 313 22.37 -4.72 5.65
C MET A 313 22.49 -5.25 7.08
N GLY A 314 23.67 -5.19 7.69
CA GLY A 314 23.87 -5.54 9.09
C GLY A 314 23.01 -4.70 10.04
N LYS A 315 22.89 -3.39 9.78
CA LYS A 315 22.00 -2.49 10.54
C LYS A 315 20.52 -2.85 10.35
N LEU A 316 20.09 -3.10 9.11
CA LEU A 316 18.72 -3.55 8.82
C LEU A 316 18.38 -4.87 9.54
N GLY A 317 19.36 -5.75 9.73
CA GLY A 317 19.19 -6.99 10.52
C GLY A 317 18.75 -6.76 11.97
N THR A 318 18.97 -5.57 12.54
CA THR A 318 18.54 -5.24 13.91
C THR A 318 17.05 -4.93 14.04
N LEU A 319 16.35 -4.69 12.92
CA LEU A 319 14.92 -4.34 12.90
C LEU A 319 14.03 -5.43 13.52
N GLU A 320 14.37 -6.71 13.31
CA GLU A 320 13.65 -7.85 13.90
C GLU A 320 13.66 -7.76 15.43
N GLY A 321 14.79 -7.37 16.01
CA GLY A 321 14.94 -7.17 17.45
C GLY A 321 14.02 -6.09 18.01
N PHE A 322 13.76 -5.00 17.27
CA PHE A 322 12.83 -3.95 17.68
C PHE A 322 11.37 -4.43 17.67
N ILE A 323 10.96 -5.15 16.62
CA ILE A 323 9.61 -5.73 16.53
C ILE A 323 9.38 -6.71 17.68
N ARG A 324 10.34 -7.60 17.94
CA ARG A 324 10.25 -8.59 19.01
C ARG A 324 10.15 -7.92 20.39
N GLN A 325 10.95 -6.89 20.65
CA GLN A 325 10.87 -6.14 21.92
C GLN A 325 9.52 -5.41 22.07
N ALA A 326 9.01 -4.80 21.01
CA ALA A 326 7.71 -4.14 21.03
C ALA A 326 6.56 -5.13 21.28
N ASP A 327 6.61 -6.33 20.69
CA ASP A 327 5.59 -7.37 20.92
C ASP A 327 5.70 -7.98 22.33
N ASN A 328 6.91 -8.19 22.85
CA ASN A 328 7.09 -8.59 24.25
C ASN A 328 6.50 -7.56 25.22
N LEU A 329 6.69 -6.27 24.94
CA LEU A 329 6.11 -5.19 25.75
C LEU A 329 4.57 -5.28 25.74
N ARG A 330 3.94 -5.47 24.57
CA ARG A 330 2.49 -5.64 24.47
C ARG A 330 1.99 -6.84 25.25
N GLN A 331 2.67 -7.97 25.10
CA GLN A 331 2.33 -9.20 25.81
C GLN A 331 2.38 -8.99 27.33
N GLN A 332 3.48 -8.42 27.83
CA GLN A 332 3.64 -8.13 29.26
C GLN A 332 2.59 -7.13 29.75
N THR A 333 2.27 -6.09 28.98
CA THR A 333 1.23 -5.13 29.35
C THR A 333 -0.13 -5.83 29.49
N LEU A 334 -0.53 -6.67 28.53
CA LEU A 334 -1.80 -7.40 28.60
C LEU A 334 -1.87 -8.33 29.81
N GLN A 335 -0.79 -9.06 30.10
CA GLN A 335 -0.70 -9.95 31.26
C GLN A 335 -0.76 -9.17 32.59
N GLN A 336 -0.07 -8.03 32.70
CA GLN A 336 -0.11 -7.23 33.92
C GLN A 336 -1.45 -6.53 34.10
N MET A 337 -2.07 -6.06 33.02
CA MET A 337 -3.44 -5.54 33.05
C MET A 337 -4.41 -6.61 33.59
N HIS A 338 -4.32 -7.84 33.08
CA HIS A 338 -5.14 -8.96 33.56
C HIS A 338 -4.94 -9.25 35.06
N ARG A 339 -3.72 -9.08 35.59
CA ARG A 339 -3.43 -9.26 37.03
C ARG A 339 -3.97 -8.14 37.91
N ILE A 340 -4.07 -6.91 37.38
CA ILE A 340 -4.61 -5.75 38.11
C ILE A 340 -6.14 -5.82 38.16
N LEU A 341 -6.77 -6.25 37.07
CA LEU A 341 -8.21 -6.29 36.91
C LEU A 341 -8.83 -7.57 37.50
N THR A 342 -10.08 -7.47 37.94
CA THR A 342 -10.90 -8.65 38.19
C THR A 342 -11.24 -9.35 36.86
N THR A 343 -11.60 -10.63 36.90
CA THR A 343 -11.97 -11.38 35.67
C THR A 343 -13.07 -10.70 34.86
N ARG A 344 -14.08 -10.13 35.53
CA ARG A 344 -15.18 -9.44 34.85
C ARG A 344 -14.73 -8.12 34.24
N GLN A 345 -13.83 -7.39 34.89
CA GLN A 345 -13.21 -6.20 34.30
C GLN A 345 -12.29 -6.58 33.13
N SER A 346 -11.52 -7.67 33.21
CA SER A 346 -10.70 -8.18 32.10
C SER A 346 -11.56 -8.60 30.90
N ALA A 347 -12.69 -9.27 31.14
CA ALA A 347 -13.65 -9.60 30.10
C ALA A 347 -14.13 -8.32 29.36
N ARG A 348 -14.57 -7.30 30.11
CA ARG A 348 -14.98 -6.01 29.53
C ARG A 348 -13.84 -5.31 28.82
N ALA A 349 -12.62 -5.39 29.35
CA ALA A 349 -11.44 -4.80 28.74
C ALA A 349 -11.16 -5.42 27.37
N LEU A 350 -11.14 -6.76 27.28
CA LEU A 350 -10.94 -7.48 26.02
C LEU A 350 -12.03 -7.15 24.99
N LEU A 351 -13.29 -7.03 25.41
CA LEU A 351 -14.38 -6.57 24.53
C LEU A 351 -14.13 -5.15 24.02
N ALA A 352 -13.76 -4.21 24.90
CA ALA A 352 -13.46 -2.83 24.53
C ALA A 352 -12.26 -2.71 23.58
N ILE A 353 -11.20 -3.51 23.81
CA ILE A 353 -10.03 -3.62 22.91
C ILE A 353 -10.49 -4.08 21.52
N ASN A 354 -11.28 -5.16 21.45
CA ASN A 354 -11.75 -5.67 20.17
C ASN A 354 -12.65 -4.67 19.44
N ASP A 355 -13.56 -4.00 20.16
CA ASP A 355 -14.48 -3.04 19.58
C ASP A 355 -13.75 -1.82 19.01
N TYR A 356 -12.68 -1.37 19.67
CA TYR A 356 -11.80 -0.34 19.14
C TYR A 356 -11.18 -0.75 17.79
N PHE A 357 -10.54 -1.92 17.71
CA PHE A 357 -9.92 -2.38 16.45
C PHE A 357 -10.96 -2.71 15.37
N SER A 358 -12.12 -3.23 15.75
CA SER A 358 -13.23 -3.50 14.82
C SER A 358 -13.78 -2.19 14.21
N ARG A 359 -13.86 -1.11 14.99
CA ARG A 359 -14.23 0.22 14.48
C ARG A 359 -13.21 0.77 13.49
N LEU A 360 -11.91 0.58 13.73
CA LEU A 360 -10.87 0.96 12.76
C LEU A 360 -11.02 0.20 11.44
N ARG A 361 -11.28 -1.11 11.50
CA ARG A 361 -11.54 -1.94 10.31
C ARG A 361 -12.79 -1.48 9.57
N ALA A 362 -13.89 -1.24 10.29
CA ALA A 362 -15.14 -0.73 9.71
C ALA A 362 -14.93 0.64 9.03
N LEU A 363 -14.17 1.55 9.67
CA LEU A 363 -13.81 2.84 9.08
C LEU A 363 -13.07 2.67 7.75
N SER A 364 -12.14 1.72 7.68
CA SER A 364 -11.44 1.42 6.42
C SER A 364 -12.41 0.95 5.33
N SER A 365 -13.35 0.08 5.66
CA SER A 365 -14.35 -0.41 4.70
C SER A 365 -15.27 0.71 4.20
N LEU A 366 -15.75 1.56 5.11
CA LEU A 366 -16.57 2.74 4.76
C LEU A 366 -15.81 3.72 3.86
N TRP A 367 -14.53 3.97 4.15
CA TRP A 367 -13.70 4.83 3.33
C TRP A 367 -13.50 4.31 1.91
N LEU A 368 -13.40 2.99 1.73
CA LEU A 368 -13.28 2.36 0.43
C LEU A 368 -14.59 2.34 -0.35
N ALA A 369 -15.73 2.27 0.34
CA ALA A 369 -17.07 2.22 -0.25
C ALA A 369 -17.62 3.60 -0.65
N ARG A 370 -16.93 4.70 -0.33
CA ARG A 370 -17.40 6.05 -0.63
C ARG A 370 -17.53 6.29 -2.16
N PRO A 371 -18.53 7.05 -2.62
CA PRO A 371 -18.63 7.45 -4.03
C PRO A 371 -17.33 8.14 -4.49
N ARG A 372 -16.87 7.80 -5.69
CA ARG A 372 -15.79 8.53 -6.37
C ARG A 372 -16.46 9.43 -7.41
N GLU A 373 -16.24 10.73 -7.26
CA GLU A 373 -16.63 11.74 -8.28
C GLU A 373 -15.79 11.62 -9.55
#